data_AF-A0A835HFX2-F1
#
_entry.id   AF-A0A835HFX2-F1
#
_cell.length_a   1.000
_cell.length_b   1.000
_cell.length_c   1.000
_cell.angle_alpha   90.00
_cell.angle_beta   90.00
_cell.angle_gamma   90.00
#
_symmetry.space_group_name_H-M   'P 1'
#
loop_
_entity.id
_entity.type
_entity.pdbx_description
1 polymer ?
#
loop_
_entity_poly.entity_id
_entity_poly.type
_entity_poly.pdbx_seq_one_letter_code
_entity_poly.pdbx_strand_id
1 'polypeptide(L)'
;IRATVPKLDLDSTFEQKSDIGKAVERDLEKSRLETLIVDIEPDSHVKRPMSEINAAGRLCEAANDKAEAEKILHIKRAEGEAESRYLTGVGIRQAIVDGLGDSLHDFSSSVPRTSSKEVMDMVLMTQYFDTMKELGEGSKSTSVFIPHDPGVVKDIATQIRNGVSLGQTYTTNDHYGIDTVWLSN
;
A
#
# COMPACT_ATOMS: atom_id res chain seq x y z
N ILE A 1 22.87 -48.05 22.76
CA ILE A 1 21.40 -47.88 22.82
C ILE A 1 20.93 -47.06 24.04
N ARG A 2 21.30 -47.38 25.30
CA ARG A 2 20.94 -46.55 26.49
C ARG A 2 21.56 -45.14 26.56
N ALA A 3 22.64 -44.87 25.82
CA ALA A 3 23.34 -43.57 25.84
C ALA A 3 22.88 -42.59 24.76
N THR A 4 22.18 -43.05 23.73
CA THR A 4 21.85 -42.25 22.53
C THR A 4 20.42 -41.69 22.58
N VAL A 5 19.48 -42.48 23.11
CA VAL A 5 18.06 -42.12 23.25
C VAL A 5 17.78 -40.96 24.22
N PRO A 6 18.51 -40.76 25.35
CA PRO A 6 18.21 -39.68 26.30
C PRO A 6 18.53 -38.27 25.81
N LYS A 7 19.16 -38.11 24.64
CA LYS A 7 19.62 -36.81 24.09
C LYS A 7 18.75 -36.28 22.96
N LEU A 8 17.75 -37.04 22.51
CA LEU A 8 16.87 -36.67 21.41
C LEU A 8 15.49 -36.33 21.95
N ASP A 9 14.88 -35.27 21.42
CA ASP A 9 13.49 -34.96 21.70
C ASP A 9 12.58 -36.11 21.24
N LEU A 10 11.51 -36.35 21.99
CA LEU A 10 10.57 -37.46 21.75
C LEU A 10 10.03 -37.47 20.32
N ASP A 11 9.83 -36.29 19.72
CA ASP A 11 9.35 -36.12 18.34
C ASP A 11 10.42 -36.55 17.31
N SER A 12 11.67 -36.12 17.52
CA SER A 12 12.81 -36.46 16.67
C SER A 12 13.15 -37.95 16.73
N THR A 13 13.00 -38.57 17.90
CA THR A 13 13.21 -40.01 18.07
C THR A 13 12.17 -40.85 17.32
N PHE A 14 10.96 -40.31 17.13
CA PHE A 14 9.88 -40.99 16.41
C PHE A 14 10.05 -40.87 14.89
N GLU A 15 10.38 -39.68 14.39
CA GLU A 15 10.69 -39.49 12.96
C GLU A 15 11.91 -40.32 12.53
N GLN A 16 12.93 -40.42 13.39
CA GLN A 16 14.17 -41.14 13.10
C GLN A 16 14.10 -42.65 13.44
N LYS A 17 12.94 -43.21 13.76
CA LYS A 17 12.77 -44.65 14.13
C LYS A 17 13.40 -45.60 13.10
N SER A 18 13.22 -45.32 11.81
CA SER A 18 13.78 -46.13 10.70
C SER A 18 15.30 -46.01 10.59
N ASP A 19 15.84 -44.81 10.81
CA ASP A 19 17.27 -44.53 10.68
C ASP A 19 18.06 -45.03 11.88
N ILE A 20 17.48 -44.91 13.08
CA ILE A 20 18.00 -45.53 14.31
C ILE A 20 17.97 -47.05 14.18
N GLY A 21 16.90 -47.63 13.63
CA GLY A 21 16.81 -49.06 13.34
C GLY A 21 17.94 -49.56 12.44
N LYS A 22 18.18 -48.87 11.32
CA LYS A 22 19.28 -49.22 10.38
C LYS A 22 20.68 -48.99 10.95
N ALA A 23 20.86 -47.97 11.79
CA ALA A 23 22.13 -47.73 12.48
C ALA A 23 22.42 -48.85 13.50
N VAL A 24 21.39 -49.28 14.22
CA VAL A 24 21.46 -50.38 15.18
C VAL A 24 21.67 -51.73 14.47
N GLU A 25 21.04 -51.96 13.32
CA GLU A 25 21.22 -53.17 12.50
C GLU A 25 22.65 -53.30 11.96
N ARG A 26 23.24 -52.18 11.48
CA ARG A 26 24.65 -52.09 11.07
C ARG A 26 25.63 -52.35 12.21
N ASP A 27 25.32 -51.88 13.42
CA ASP A 27 26.15 -52.13 14.61
C ASP A 27 25.99 -53.56 15.16
N LEU A 28 24.82 -54.20 14.95
CA LEU A 28 24.49 -55.54 15.44
C LEU A 28 24.94 -56.69 14.52
N GLU A 29 25.26 -56.44 13.26
CA GLU A 29 25.77 -57.46 12.32
C GLU A 29 27.07 -58.13 12.82
N LYS A 30 27.75 -57.51 13.80
CA LYS A 30 28.99 -58.01 14.41
C LYS A 30 28.80 -58.84 15.70
N SER A 31 27.58 -58.93 16.26
CA SER A 31 27.30 -59.80 17.41
C SER A 31 25.86 -60.32 17.37
N ARG A 32 25.69 -61.55 16.89
CA ARG A 32 24.43 -62.32 16.92
C ARG A 32 24.03 -62.64 18.36
N LEU A 33 23.42 -61.69 19.06
CA LEU A 33 22.51 -61.94 20.16
C LEU A 33 21.31 -60.99 19.99
N GLU A 34 20.15 -61.61 19.86
CA GLU A 34 18.85 -61.05 19.56
C GLU A 34 18.57 -59.78 20.38
N THR A 35 18.38 -58.65 19.68
CA THR A 35 17.69 -57.50 20.25
C THR A 35 16.43 -57.26 19.44
N LEU A 36 15.34 -57.86 19.93
CA LEU A 36 13.99 -57.57 19.47
C LEU A 36 13.73 -56.09 19.76
N ILE A 37 13.63 -55.27 18.71
CA ILE A 37 13.15 -53.89 18.82
C ILE A 37 11.68 -54.01 19.22
N VAL A 38 11.41 -53.87 20.51
CA VAL A 38 10.03 -53.78 21.01
C VAL A 38 9.47 -52.45 20.54
N ASP A 39 8.31 -52.49 19.90
CA ASP A 39 7.63 -51.30 19.41
C ASP A 39 7.40 -50.34 20.58
N ILE A 40 8.03 -49.16 20.54
CA ILE A 40 7.85 -48.14 21.57
C ILE A 40 6.58 -47.38 21.21
N GLU A 41 5.46 -47.83 21.74
CA GLU A 41 4.21 -47.10 21.67
C GLU A 41 4.10 -46.13 22.86
N PRO A 42 4.10 -44.81 22.64
CA PRO A 42 3.81 -43.88 23.73
C PRO A 42 2.39 -44.12 24.26
N ASP A 43 2.22 -43.90 25.55
CA ASP A 43 0.93 -44.04 26.21
C ASP A 43 -0.14 -43.18 25.50
N SER A 44 -1.38 -43.67 25.48
CA SER A 44 -2.54 -42.95 24.92
C SER A 44 -2.71 -41.52 25.49
N HIS A 45 -2.30 -41.30 26.73
CA HIS A 45 -2.29 -40.00 27.38
C HIS A 45 -1.26 -39.02 26.80
N VAL A 46 -0.22 -39.51 26.12
CA VAL A 46 0.81 -38.70 25.45
C VAL A 46 0.55 -38.60 23.95
N LYS A 47 0.05 -39.66 23.31
CA LYS A 47 -0.28 -39.67 21.86
C LYS A 47 -1.32 -38.61 21.48
N ARG A 48 -2.41 -38.46 22.25
CA ARG A 48 -3.48 -37.50 21.91
C ARG A 48 -3.02 -36.05 22.02
N PRO A 49 -2.44 -35.58 23.15
CA PRO A 49 -1.97 -34.20 23.25
C PRO A 49 -0.87 -33.88 22.24
N MET A 50 0.03 -34.84 21.97
CA MET A 50 1.11 -34.64 21.00
C MET A 50 0.56 -34.48 19.58
N SER A 51 -0.43 -35.28 19.18
CA SER A 51 -1.12 -35.12 17.90
C SER A 51 -1.89 -33.80 17.82
N GLU A 52 -2.54 -33.38 18.92
CA GLU A 52 -3.28 -32.12 18.99
C GLU A 52 -2.34 -30.90 18.91
N ILE A 53 -1.17 -30.95 19.57
CA ILE A 53 -0.15 -29.90 19.52
C ILE A 53 0.41 -29.76 18.11
N ASN A 54 0.73 -30.88 17.46
CA ASN A 54 1.27 -30.85 16.10
C ASN A 54 0.22 -30.38 15.07
N ALA A 55 -1.04 -30.77 15.26
CA ALA A 55 -2.15 -30.26 14.46
C ALA A 55 -2.37 -28.75 14.67
N ALA A 56 -2.36 -28.29 15.92
CA ALA A 56 -2.51 -26.88 16.25
C ALA A 56 -1.35 -26.02 15.73
N GLY A 57 -0.12 -26.53 15.82
CA GLY A 57 1.07 -25.87 15.26
C GLY A 57 0.95 -25.68 13.75
N ARG A 58 0.58 -26.74 13.02
CA ARG A 58 0.34 -26.67 11.57
C ARG A 58 -0.79 -25.72 11.19
N LEU A 59 -1.86 -25.69 11.98
CA LEU A 59 -2.98 -24.76 11.77
C LEU A 59 -2.55 -23.30 12.02
N CYS A 60 -1.72 -23.05 13.02
CA CYS A 60 -1.22 -21.72 13.35
C CYS A 60 -0.27 -21.20 12.25
N GLU A 61 0.61 -22.06 11.74
CA GLU A 61 1.50 -21.73 10.62
C GLU A 61 0.69 -21.41 9.36
N ALA A 62 -0.25 -22.28 8.98
CA ALA A 62 -1.14 -22.02 7.84
C ALA A 62 -1.99 -20.74 8.01
N ALA A 63 -2.41 -20.42 9.23
CA ALA A 63 -3.15 -19.19 9.53
C ALA A 63 -2.27 -17.94 9.41
N ASN A 64 -1.02 -18.00 9.88
CA ASN A 64 -0.07 -16.90 9.74
C ASN A 64 0.28 -16.64 8.27
N ASP A 65 0.57 -17.70 7.50
CA ASP A 65 0.85 -17.59 6.07
C ASP A 65 -0.33 -16.96 5.32
N LYS A 66 -1.56 -17.36 5.67
CA LYS A 66 -2.77 -16.78 5.10
C LYS A 66 -2.93 -15.30 5.48
N ALA A 67 -2.70 -14.95 6.74
CA ALA A 67 -2.80 -13.57 7.21
C ALA A 67 -1.76 -12.65 6.53
N GLU A 68 -0.55 -13.14 6.32
CA GLU A 68 0.49 -12.42 5.61
C GLU A 68 0.15 -12.25 4.13
N ALA A 69 -0.38 -13.29 3.48
CA ALA A 69 -0.87 -13.20 2.10
C ALA A 69 -2.00 -12.18 1.95
N GLU A 70 -2.97 -12.17 2.88
CA GLU A 70 -4.07 -11.20 2.88
C GLU A 70 -3.55 -9.76 3.07
N LYS A 71 -2.57 -9.55 3.95
CA LYS A 71 -1.92 -8.24 4.13
C LYS A 71 -1.27 -7.75 2.83
N ILE A 72 -0.51 -8.61 2.16
CA ILE A 72 0.16 -8.26 0.90
C ILE A 72 -0.88 -7.91 -0.17
N LEU A 73 -1.96 -8.69 -0.27
CA LEU A 73 -3.04 -8.44 -1.23
C LEU A 73 -3.70 -7.09 -0.99
N HIS A 74 -3.97 -6.74 0.27
CA HIS A 74 -4.54 -5.44 0.63
C HIS A 74 -3.62 -4.27 0.27
N ILE A 75 -2.32 -4.36 0.58
CA ILE A 75 -1.35 -3.30 0.25
C ILE A 75 -1.25 -3.15 -1.27
N LYS A 76 -1.13 -4.26 -2.02
CA LYS A 76 -1.02 -4.22 -3.48
C LYS A 76 -2.26 -3.66 -4.14
N ARG A 77 -3.44 -3.97 -3.63
CA ARG A 77 -4.70 -3.36 -4.08
C ARG A 77 -4.70 -1.85 -3.83
N ALA A 78 -4.33 -1.42 -2.62
CA ALA A 78 -4.30 0.00 -2.27
C ALA A 78 -3.26 0.79 -3.10
N GLU A 79 -2.08 0.22 -3.34
CA GLU A 79 -1.06 0.77 -4.23
C GLU A 79 -1.60 0.92 -5.66
N GLY A 80 -2.21 -0.14 -6.21
CA GLY A 80 -2.78 -0.10 -7.56
C GLY A 80 -3.94 0.91 -7.70
N GLU A 81 -4.78 1.04 -6.66
CA GLU A 81 -5.84 2.06 -6.63
C GLU A 81 -5.28 3.48 -6.57
N ALA A 82 -4.23 3.71 -5.78
CA ALA A 82 -3.57 5.01 -5.69
C ALA A 82 -2.93 5.41 -7.03
N GLU A 83 -2.21 4.48 -7.66
CA GLU A 83 -1.56 4.70 -8.94
C GLU A 83 -2.56 4.89 -10.09
N SER A 84 -3.65 4.10 -10.10
CA SER A 84 -4.75 4.28 -11.06
C SER A 84 -5.42 5.65 -10.92
N ARG A 85 -5.68 6.12 -9.69
CA ARG A 85 -6.21 7.46 -9.44
C ARG A 85 -5.23 8.55 -9.89
N TYR A 86 -3.94 8.36 -9.66
CA TYR A 86 -2.91 9.30 -10.10
C TYR A 86 -2.86 9.41 -11.64
N LEU A 87 -2.73 8.28 -12.34
CA LEU A 87 -2.70 8.22 -13.81
C LEU A 87 -3.98 8.81 -14.43
N THR A 88 -5.14 8.46 -13.86
CA THR A 88 -6.44 9.03 -14.28
C THR A 88 -6.47 10.54 -14.06
N GLY A 89 -6.00 11.02 -12.91
CA GLY A 89 -5.96 12.45 -12.60
C GLY A 89 -5.01 13.24 -13.50
N VAL A 90 -3.85 12.68 -13.85
CA VAL A 90 -2.88 13.31 -14.76
C VAL A 90 -3.45 13.35 -16.18
N GLY A 91 -3.99 12.24 -16.68
CA GLY A 91 -4.56 12.16 -18.03
C GLY A 91 -5.76 13.09 -18.23
N ILE A 92 -6.66 13.17 -17.24
CA ILE A 92 -7.81 14.07 -17.28
C ILE A 92 -7.36 15.54 -17.27
N ARG A 93 -6.41 15.92 -16.42
CA ARG A 93 -5.93 17.32 -16.35
C ARG A 93 -5.27 17.75 -17.66
N GLN A 94 -4.45 16.89 -18.26
CA GLN A 94 -3.80 17.20 -19.52
C GLN A 94 -4.85 17.37 -20.64
N ALA A 95 -5.80 16.44 -20.76
CA ALA A 95 -6.85 16.51 -21.77
C ALA A 95 -7.78 17.73 -21.59
N ILE A 96 -8.05 18.16 -20.34
CA ILE A 96 -8.84 19.36 -20.07
C ILE A 96 -8.09 20.63 -20.49
N VAL A 97 -6.79 20.74 -20.16
CA VAL A 97 -5.98 21.92 -20.50
C VAL A 97 -5.83 22.05 -22.02
N ASP A 98 -5.54 20.94 -22.69
CA ASP A 98 -5.40 20.91 -24.15
C ASP A 98 -6.75 21.24 -24.83
N GLY A 99 -7.85 20.63 -24.38
CA GLY A 99 -9.19 20.93 -24.92
C GLY A 99 -9.68 22.35 -24.65
N LEU A 100 -9.32 22.95 -23.51
CA LEU A 100 -9.63 24.36 -23.23
C LEU A 100 -8.80 25.29 -24.10
N GLY A 101 -7.52 24.95 -24.36
CA GLY A 101 -6.64 25.70 -25.26
C GLY A 101 -7.19 25.74 -26.68
N ASP A 102 -7.59 24.58 -27.21
CA ASP A 102 -8.21 24.47 -28.54
C ASP A 102 -9.53 25.24 -28.60
N SER A 103 -10.40 25.09 -27.59
CA SER A 103 -11.69 25.80 -27.52
C SER A 103 -11.52 27.33 -27.45
N LEU A 104 -10.49 27.81 -26.75
CA LEU A 104 -10.18 29.25 -26.65
C LEU A 104 -9.59 29.78 -27.97
N HIS A 105 -8.78 28.99 -28.66
CA HIS A 105 -8.25 29.34 -29.98
C HIS A 105 -9.38 29.46 -31.02
N ASP A 106 -10.27 28.47 -31.04
CA ASP A 106 -11.44 28.45 -31.92
C ASP A 106 -12.38 29.64 -31.64
N PHE A 107 -12.66 29.93 -30.37
CA PHE A 107 -13.52 31.06 -29.99
C PHE A 107 -12.89 32.41 -30.36
N SER A 108 -11.59 32.58 -30.14
CA SER A 108 -10.85 33.79 -30.54
C SER A 108 -10.82 34.01 -32.06
N SER A 109 -10.88 32.94 -32.85
CA SER A 109 -10.96 33.02 -34.31
C SER A 109 -12.37 33.37 -34.82
N SER A 110 -13.40 32.95 -34.06
CA SER A 110 -14.81 33.12 -34.43
C SER A 110 -15.42 34.48 -34.04
N VAL A 111 -14.89 35.15 -33.01
CA VAL A 111 -15.42 36.43 -32.50
C VAL A 111 -14.39 37.55 -32.71
N PRO A 112 -14.65 38.53 -33.61
CA PRO A 112 -13.72 39.64 -33.81
C PRO A 112 -13.68 40.56 -32.58
N ARG A 113 -12.47 40.84 -32.08
CA ARG A 113 -12.12 41.85 -31.05
C ARG A 113 -12.09 41.41 -29.57
N THR A 114 -12.30 40.14 -29.24
CA THR A 114 -12.10 39.68 -27.85
C THR A 114 -10.71 39.06 -27.67
N SER A 115 -9.97 39.53 -26.67
CA SER A 115 -8.68 38.95 -26.30
C SER A 115 -8.90 37.64 -25.52
N SER A 116 -8.09 36.61 -25.76
CA SER A 116 -8.16 35.32 -25.03
C SER A 116 -8.10 35.51 -23.51
N LYS A 117 -7.50 36.61 -23.04
CA LYS A 117 -7.45 37.02 -21.63
C LYS A 117 -8.85 37.35 -21.07
N GLU A 118 -9.68 38.03 -21.83
CA GLU A 118 -11.02 38.46 -21.41
C GLU A 118 -12.00 37.28 -21.35
N VAL A 119 -11.84 36.31 -22.27
CA VAL A 119 -12.60 35.05 -22.22
C VAL A 119 -12.21 34.23 -20.98
N MET A 120 -10.91 34.16 -20.67
CA MET A 120 -10.42 33.44 -19.49
C MET A 120 -10.92 34.08 -18.18
N ASP A 121 -10.94 35.42 -18.11
CA ASP A 121 -11.49 36.15 -16.96
C ASP A 121 -13.01 35.91 -16.81
N MET A 122 -13.76 35.79 -17.92
CA MET A 122 -15.18 35.42 -17.90
C MET A 122 -15.40 33.98 -17.41
N VAL A 123 -14.63 33.01 -17.92
CA VAL A 123 -14.71 31.59 -17.50
C VAL A 123 -14.39 31.44 -16.01
N LEU A 124 -13.39 32.19 -15.51
CA LEU A 124 -13.02 32.18 -14.10
C LEU A 124 -14.15 32.73 -13.20
N MET A 125 -14.85 33.78 -13.65
CA MET A 125 -16.03 34.30 -12.97
C MET A 125 -17.20 33.31 -12.99
N THR A 126 -17.47 32.64 -14.11
CA THR A 126 -18.51 31.60 -14.16
C THR A 126 -18.19 30.46 -13.21
N GLN A 127 -16.94 29.98 -13.17
CA GLN A 127 -16.51 28.93 -12.25
C GLN A 127 -16.63 29.38 -10.78
N TYR A 128 -16.36 30.65 -10.48
CA TYR A 128 -16.57 31.23 -9.16
C TYR A 128 -18.05 31.17 -8.75
N PHE A 129 -18.97 31.51 -9.65
CA PHE A 129 -20.40 31.40 -9.35
C PHE A 129 -20.89 29.96 -9.26
N ASP A 130 -20.39 29.05 -10.10
CA ASP A 130 -20.75 27.64 -10.05
C ASP A 130 -20.25 26.97 -8.76
N THR A 131 -19.04 27.29 -8.31
CA THR A 131 -18.53 26.81 -7.02
C THR A 131 -19.32 27.38 -5.85
N MET A 132 -19.68 28.66 -5.88
CA MET A 132 -20.57 29.24 -4.86
C MET A 132 -21.96 28.60 -4.87
N LYS A 133 -22.50 28.27 -6.04
CA LYS A 133 -23.77 27.57 -6.17
C LYS A 133 -23.70 26.15 -5.61
N GLU A 134 -22.67 25.38 -5.95
CA GLU A 134 -22.47 24.02 -5.44
C GLU A 134 -22.25 24.00 -3.92
N LEU A 135 -21.48 24.96 -3.39
CA LEU A 135 -21.30 25.16 -1.96
C LEU A 135 -22.60 25.59 -1.25
N GLY A 136 -23.47 26.34 -1.94
CA GLY A 136 -24.79 26.74 -1.44
C GLY A 136 -25.85 25.63 -1.50
N GLU A 137 -25.78 24.73 -2.49
CA GLU A 137 -26.69 23.61 -2.66
C GLU A 137 -26.32 22.40 -1.77
N GLY A 138 -25.03 22.24 -1.43
CA GLY A 138 -24.54 21.25 -0.49
C GLY A 138 -25.04 21.51 0.93
N SER A 139 -26.16 20.89 1.32
CA SER A 139 -26.88 21.11 2.61
C SER A 139 -26.09 20.75 3.90
N LYS A 140 -24.78 20.50 3.83
CA LYS A 140 -23.88 20.30 4.97
C LYS A 140 -23.07 21.56 5.23
N SER A 141 -23.72 22.52 5.89
CA SER A 141 -23.14 23.60 6.73
C SER A 141 -21.60 23.69 6.74
N THR A 142 -21.01 24.28 5.69
CA THR A 142 -19.72 24.96 5.81
C THR A 142 -20.01 26.43 5.67
N SER A 143 -20.10 27.14 6.79
CA SER A 143 -20.17 28.61 6.80
C SER A 143 -18.82 29.16 6.35
N VAL A 144 -18.62 29.27 5.04
CA VAL A 144 -17.44 29.93 4.46
C VAL A 144 -17.70 31.43 4.46
N PHE A 145 -17.02 32.17 5.34
CA PHE A 145 -17.03 33.63 5.29
C PHE A 145 -16.23 34.08 4.07
N ILE A 146 -16.94 34.46 3.00
CA ILE A 146 -16.34 35.06 1.80
C ILE A 146 -16.34 36.59 2.01
N PRO A 147 -15.19 37.25 2.21
CA PRO A 147 -15.13 38.70 2.21
C PRO A 147 -15.51 39.21 0.81
N HIS A 148 -16.67 39.87 0.68
CA HIS A 148 -17.26 40.27 -0.60
C HIS A 148 -16.66 41.55 -1.21
N ASP A 149 -15.50 42.01 -0.75
CA ASP A 149 -14.87 43.21 -1.30
C ASP A 149 -14.26 42.89 -2.69
N PRO A 150 -14.66 43.57 -3.77
CA PRO A 150 -14.16 43.31 -5.13
C PRO A 150 -12.64 43.35 -5.28
N GLY A 151 -11.92 44.01 -4.36
CA GLY A 151 -10.45 43.99 -4.31
C GLY A 151 -9.87 42.62 -3.94
N VAL A 152 -10.58 41.84 -3.12
CA VAL A 152 -10.10 40.56 -2.59
C VAL A 152 -10.08 39.47 -3.66
N VAL A 153 -10.96 39.52 -4.66
CA VAL A 153 -10.95 38.56 -5.77
C VAL A 153 -9.68 38.70 -6.61
N LYS A 154 -9.21 39.94 -6.82
CA LYS A 154 -7.93 40.20 -7.50
C LYS A 154 -6.77 39.69 -6.65
N ASP A 155 -6.82 39.87 -5.34
CA ASP A 155 -5.79 39.39 -4.42
C ASP A 155 -5.76 37.86 -4.34
N ILE A 156 -6.91 37.19 -4.31
CA ILE A 156 -7.02 35.72 -4.38
C ILE A 156 -6.48 35.21 -5.72
N ALA A 157 -6.86 35.82 -6.85
CA ALA A 157 -6.35 35.43 -8.16
C ALA A 157 -4.82 35.61 -8.25
N THR A 158 -4.30 36.66 -7.62
CA THR A 158 -2.84 36.92 -7.55
C THR A 158 -2.13 35.92 -6.64
N GLN A 159 -2.72 35.58 -5.49
CA GLN A 159 -2.20 34.58 -4.56
C GLN A 159 -2.21 33.17 -5.15
N ILE A 160 -3.27 32.77 -5.85
CA ILE A 160 -3.34 31.47 -6.55
C ILE A 160 -2.27 31.41 -7.65
N ARG A 161 -2.12 32.48 -8.45
CA ARG A 161 -1.07 32.55 -9.48
C ARG A 161 0.33 32.43 -8.88
N ASN A 162 0.60 33.13 -7.78
CA ASN A 162 1.88 33.08 -7.10
C ASN A 162 2.12 31.71 -6.43
N GLY A 163 1.09 31.10 -5.84
CA GLY A 163 1.16 29.78 -5.23
C GLY A 163 1.42 28.67 -6.25
N VAL A 164 0.80 28.75 -7.43
CA VAL A 164 1.08 27.83 -8.55
C VAL A 164 2.50 28.05 -9.09
N SER A 165 2.97 29.29 -9.21
CA SER A 165 4.36 29.60 -9.59
C SER A 165 5.39 29.06 -8.59
N LEU A 166 5.12 29.20 -7.28
CA LEU A 166 5.97 28.61 -6.24
C LEU A 166 5.94 27.08 -6.30
N GLY A 167 4.75 26.48 -6.46
CA GLY A 167 4.58 25.03 -6.59
C GLY A 167 5.34 24.46 -7.79
N GLN A 168 5.33 25.16 -8.92
CA GLN A 168 6.09 24.77 -10.12
C GLN A 168 7.61 24.83 -9.90
N THR A 169 8.12 25.79 -9.13
CA THR A 169 9.54 25.85 -8.75
C THR A 169 9.94 24.75 -7.76
N TYR A 170 9.03 24.24 -6.93
CA TYR A 170 9.31 23.09 -6.08
C TYR A 170 9.30 21.78 -6.88
N THR A 171 8.33 21.57 -7.78
CA THR A 171 8.27 20.33 -8.58
C THR A 171 9.39 20.18 -9.62
N THR A 172 10.05 21.28 -10.00
CA THR A 172 11.21 21.24 -10.92
C THR A 172 12.53 20.96 -10.21
N ASN A 173 12.57 21.01 -8.86
CA ASN A 173 13.80 20.80 -8.09
C ASN A 173 13.95 19.38 -7.52
N ASP A 174 12.93 18.53 -7.63
CA ASP A 174 12.93 17.15 -7.11
C ASP A 174 13.66 16.13 -8.03
N HIS A 175 14.58 16.57 -8.89
CA HIS A 175 15.42 15.65 -9.69
C HIS A 175 16.92 15.64 -9.35
N TYR A 176 17.37 16.42 -8.35
CA TYR A 176 18.72 16.27 -7.83
C TYR A 176 18.79 16.54 -6.32
N GLY A 177 19.07 15.48 -5.56
CA GLY A 177 19.78 15.58 -4.28
C GLY A 177 18.94 16.01 -3.07
N ILE A 178 18.49 15.02 -2.31
CA ILE A 178 18.50 15.07 -0.84
C ILE A 178 19.87 15.60 -0.40
N ASP A 179 19.98 16.89 -0.04
CA ASP A 179 20.87 17.38 1.02
C ASP A 179 20.76 18.90 1.23
N THR A 180 20.77 19.28 2.52
CA THR A 180 21.07 20.60 3.10
C THR A 180 20.04 21.75 2.99
N VAL A 181 19.01 21.71 3.86
CA VAL A 181 18.47 22.94 4.48
C VAL A 181 18.17 22.66 5.97
N TRP A 182 19.23 22.41 6.73
CA TRP A 182 19.30 22.77 8.15
C TRP A 182 20.67 23.40 8.34
N LEU A 183 20.71 24.58 8.99
CA LEU A 183 21.85 25.50 9.18
C LEU A 183 21.90 26.67 8.17
N SER A 184 21.08 27.70 8.40
CA SER A 184 21.56 29.08 8.61
C SER A 184 20.38 30.03 8.83
N ASN A 185 20.44 30.76 9.95
CA ASN A 185 19.56 31.83 10.45
C ASN A 185 18.12 31.50 10.85
#